data_AF-A0A0E3LQB9-F1
#
_entry.id   AF-A0A0E3LQB9-F1
#
_cell.length_a   1.000
_cell.length_b   1.000
_cell.length_c   1.000
_cell.angle_alpha   90.00
_cell.angle_beta   90.00
_cell.angle_gamma   90.00
#
_symmetry.space_group_name_H-M   'P 1'
#
loop_
_entity.id
_entity.type
_entity.pdbx_description
1 polymer ?
#
loop_
_entity_poly.entity_id
_entity_poly.type
_entity_poly.pdbx_seq_one_letter_code
_entity_poly.pdbx_strand_id
1 'polypeptide(L)' 'MASCPEGAISVEERHTVELNRERAETQPRKKGIFIHCFTCGAGEDTSYLLPLKHNMQYEYVPLLS' A
#
# COMPACT_ATOMS: atom_id res chain seq x y z
N MET A 1 2.88 18.00 21.62
CA MET A 1 2.55 19.08 20.67
C MET A 1 3.15 18.69 19.33
N ALA A 2 2.35 18.12 18.43
CA ALA A 2 2.78 17.81 17.08
C ALA A 2 2.45 19.01 16.21
N SER A 3 3.44 19.84 15.89
CA SER A 3 3.30 20.84 14.83
C SER A 3 3.34 20.10 13.50
N CYS A 4 2.19 19.86 12.88
CA CYS A 4 2.19 19.64 11.44
C CYS A 4 2.78 20.90 10.80
N PRO A 5 3.82 20.81 9.95
CA PRO A 5 4.34 21.98 9.26
C PRO A 5 3.23 22.52 8.34
N GLU A 6 2.57 23.58 8.80
CA GLU A 6 1.63 24.35 7.99
C GLU A 6 2.41 24.89 6.77
N GLY A 7 2.09 24.35 5.59
CA GLY A 7 2.77 24.66 4.32
C GLY A 7 3.44 23.48 3.60
N ALA A 8 3.55 22.29 4.22
CA ALA A 8 4.16 21.13 3.56
C ALA A 8 3.20 20.31 2.67
N ILE A 9 1.89 20.55 2.77
CA ILE A 9 0.86 19.84 2.01
C ILE A 9 0.10 20.89 1.19
N SER A 10 0.53 21.13 -0.04
CA SER A 10 -0.34 21.75 -1.03
C SER A 10 -1.41 20.72 -1.41
N VAL A 11 -2.67 21.01 -1.11
CA VAL A 11 -3.80 20.20 -1.59
C VAL A 11 -3.97 20.53 -3.07
N GLU A 12 -3.25 19.81 -3.94
CA GLU A 12 -3.56 19.83 -5.37
C GLU A 12 -4.91 19.14 -5.57
N GLU A 13 -5.86 19.82 -6.19
CA GLU A 13 -7.11 19.21 -6.66
C GLU A 13 -6.76 18.20 -7.75
N ARG A 14 -6.55 16.95 -7.34
CA ARG A 14 -6.41 15.84 -8.27
C ARG A 14 -7.81 15.44 -8.69
N HIS A 15 -8.18 15.78 -9.93
CA HIS A 15 -9.35 15.19 -10.55
C HIS A 15 -9.21 13.66 -10.57
N THR A 16 -9.98 12.98 -9.73
CA THR A 16 -10.16 11.54 -9.86
C THR A 16 -10.84 11.27 -11.19
N VAL A 17 -10.14 10.55 -12.08
CA VAL A 17 -10.72 10.06 -13.33
C VAL A 17 -11.98 9.28 -12.98
N GLU A 18 -13.09 9.55 -13.70
CA GLU A 18 -14.32 8.80 -13.48
C GLU A 18 -14.07 7.30 -13.63
N LEU A 19 -14.57 6.54 -12.66
CA LEU A 19 -14.42 5.10 -12.64
C LEU A 19 -15.18 4.50 -13.83
N ASN A 20 -14.45 4.09 -14.86
CA ASN A 20 -15.01 3.36 -15.99
C ASN A 20 -15.33 1.92 -15.56
N ARG A 21 -16.61 1.65 -15.29
CA ARG A 21 -17.10 0.35 -14.79
C ARG A 21 -16.80 -0.79 -15.76
N GLU A 22 -17.02 -0.58 -17.06
CA GLU A 22 -16.76 -1.57 -18.10
C GLU A 22 -15.27 -1.98 -18.14
N ARG A 23 -14.36 -1.01 -18.05
CA ARG A 23 -12.90 -1.27 -17.96
C ARG A 23 -12.51 -1.96 -16.66
N ALA A 24 -13.18 -1.66 -15.55
CA ALA A 24 -12.91 -2.29 -14.26
C ALA A 24 -13.39 -3.75 -14.23
N GLU A 25 -14.53 -4.04 -14.84
CA GLU A 25 -15.12 -5.39 -14.90
C GLU A 25 -14.39 -6.31 -15.88
N THR A 26 -13.84 -5.74 -16.96
CA THR A 26 -13.05 -6.47 -17.96
C THR A 26 -11.58 -6.65 -17.58
N GLN A 27 -11.07 -5.88 -16.61
CA GLN A 27 -9.74 -6.11 -16.08
C GLN A 27 -9.68 -7.46 -15.36
N PRO A 28 -8.79 -8.38 -15.76
CA PRO A 28 -8.60 -9.61 -15.02
C PRO A 28 -8.17 -9.23 -13.62
N ARG A 29 -8.90 -9.73 -12.60
CA ARG A 29 -8.45 -9.60 -11.21
C ARG A 29 -7.03 -10.13 -11.16
N LYS A 30 -6.05 -9.25 -10.93
CA LYS A 30 -4.66 -9.64 -10.69
C LYS A 30 -4.62 -10.41 -9.38
N LYS A 31 -4.88 -11.71 -9.46
CA LYS A 31 -4.59 -12.67 -8.40
C LYS A 31 -3.09 -12.87 -8.43
N GLY A 32 -2.35 -12.18 -7.57
CA GLY A 32 -0.92 -12.45 -7.47
C GLY A 32 -0.03 -11.27 -7.16
N ILE A 33 -0.49 -10.32 -6.33
CA ILE A 33 0.50 -9.58 -5.55
C ILE A 33 0.76 -10.45 -4.33
N PHE A 34 1.57 -11.50 -4.51
CA PHE A 34 2.00 -12.35 -3.40
C PHE A 34 3.00 -11.56 -2.57
N ILE A 35 2.50 -10.96 -1.50
CA ILE A 35 3.33 -10.19 -0.59
C ILE A 35 4.02 -11.17 0.36
N HIS A 36 5.34 -11.06 0.43
CA HIS A 36 6.17 -11.85 1.34
C HIS A 36 6.90 -10.93 2.31
N CYS A 37 7.11 -11.43 3.53
CA CYS A 37 7.90 -10.77 4.55
C CYS A 37 9.35 -10.61 4.07
N PHE A 38 9.89 -9.39 4.17
CA PHE A 38 11.28 -9.10 3.83
C PHE A 38 12.29 -9.83 4.75
N THR A 39 11.89 -10.10 5.99
CA THR A 39 12.77 -10.70 7.02
C THR A 39 12.76 -12.23 7.01
N CYS A 40 11.59 -12.85 6.93
CA CYS A 40 11.44 -14.31 7.09
C CYS A 40 10.82 -15.03 5.88
N GLY A 41 10.41 -14.30 4.85
CA GLY A 41 9.81 -14.87 3.64
C GLY A 41 8.38 -15.39 3.82
N ALA A 42 7.78 -15.26 5.01
CA ALA A 42 6.37 -15.62 5.25
C ALA A 42 5.45 -14.87 4.28
N GLY A 43 4.59 -15.61 3.57
CA GLY A 43 3.56 -15.03 2.72
C GLY A 43 2.35 -14.57 3.52
N GLU A 44 1.51 -13.73 2.89
CA GLU A 44 0.23 -13.28 3.43
C GLU A 44 -0.74 -14.42 3.80
N ASP A 45 -0.54 -15.61 3.22
CA ASP A 45 -1.29 -16.84 3.51
C ASP A 45 -0.90 -17.46 4.86
N THR A 46 0.32 -17.20 5.32
CA THR A 46 0.88 -17.77 6.56
C THR A 46 0.87 -16.81 7.73
N SER A 47 0.83 -15.50 7.49
CA SER A 47 0.88 -14.47 8.54
C SER A 47 0.37 -13.13 8.03
N TYR A 48 -0.22 -12.33 8.93
CA TYR A 48 -0.56 -10.95 8.63
C TYR A 48 0.72 -10.13 8.47
N LEU A 49 0.87 -9.45 7.33
CA LEU A 49 2.02 -8.60 7.03
C LEU A 49 1.65 -7.12 7.16
N LEU A 50 2.48 -6.35 7.87
CA LEU A 50 2.41 -4.91 7.96
C LEU A 50 3.41 -4.24 7.00
N PRO A 51 2.99 -3.24 6.22
CA PRO A 51 3.91 -2.38 5.49
C PRO A 51 4.58 -1.39 6.45
N LEU A 52 5.90 -1.42 6.51
CA LEU A 52 6.74 -0.44 7.19
C LEU A 52 7.45 0.43 6.16
N LYS A 53 7.52 1.74 6.43
CA LYS A 53 8.29 2.67 5.60
C LYS A 53 9.69 2.83 6.19
N HIS A 54 10.72 2.45 5.43
CA HIS A 54 12.11 2.56 5.82
C HIS A 54 12.93 3.09 4.64
N ASN A 55 13.80 4.09 4.85
CA ASN A 55 14.62 4.71 3.79
C ASN A 55 13.85 5.08 2.52
N MET A 56 12.64 5.65 2.67
CA MET A 56 11.74 6.00 1.57
C MET A 56 11.20 4.83 0.73
N GLN A 57 11.43 3.59 1.17
CA GLN A 57 10.89 2.37 0.57
C GLN A 57 9.89 1.71 1.52
N TYR A 58 9.01 0.88 0.99
CA TYR A 58 8.07 0.09 1.77
C TYR A 58 8.54 -1.36 1.84
N GLU A 59 8.67 -1.88 3.06
CA GLU A 59 9.01 -3.27 3.35
C GLU A 59 7.83 -3.92 4.09
N TYR A 60 7.56 -5.20 3.86
CA TYR A 60 6.49 -5.93 4.55
C TYR A 60 7.10 -6.81 5.64
N VAL A 61 6.58 -6.73 6.87
CA VAL A 61 7.06 -7.51 8.03
C VAL A 61 5.89 -8.18 8.75
N PRO A 62 6.08 -9.24 9.56
CA PRO A 62 4.99 -9.93 10.22
C PRO A 62 4.43 -9.07 11.37
N LEU A 63 3.11 -9.04 11.51
CA LEU A 63 2.42 -8.41 12.64
C LEU A 63 2.59 -9.32 13.86
N LEU A 64 3.63 -9.05 14.67
CA LEU A 64 3.90 -9.68 15.97
C LEU A 64 3.99 -11.22 15.93
N SER A 65 5.21 -11.75 15.93
CA SER A 65 5.48 -13.15 16.34
C SER A 65 5.62 -13.23 17.85
#